data_AF-A0A1B7Z6G9-F1
#
_entry.id   AF-A0A1B7Z6G9-F1
#
_cell.length_a   1.000
_cell.length_b   1.000
_cell.length_c   1.000
_cell.angle_alpha   90.00
_cell.angle_beta   90.00
_cell.angle_gamma   90.00
#
_symmetry.space_group_name_H-M   'P 1'
#
loop_
_entity.id
_entity.type
_entity.pdbx_description
1 polymer ?
#
loop_
_entity_poly.entity_id
_entity_poly.type
_entity_poly.pdbx_seq_one_letter_code
_entity_poly.pdbx_strand_id
1 'polypeptide(L)' 'MSEQNSNPFKNLEGDLKDVPPELRKKVMDDVAAAKLLMELANLFTGNYASIIEGMLKTKNK' A
#
# COMPACT_ATOMS: atom_id res chain seq x y z
N MET A 1 -15.20 48.51 -4.82
CA MET A 1 -15.70 47.17 -4.46
C MET A 1 -14.58 46.19 -4.74
N SER A 2 -14.29 45.36 -3.76
CA SER A 2 -13.07 44.59 -3.57
C SER A 2 -12.73 43.71 -4.77
N GLU A 3 -11.45 43.73 -5.15
CA GLU A 3 -10.85 42.85 -6.15
C GLU A 3 -11.27 41.41 -5.91
N GLN A 4 -11.82 40.78 -6.95
CA GLN A 4 -12.21 39.37 -6.90
C GLN A 4 -10.94 38.56 -6.62
N ASN A 5 -10.85 38.04 -5.40
CA ASN A 5 -9.84 37.09 -4.96
C ASN A 5 -10.06 35.79 -5.75
N SER A 6 -9.55 35.75 -6.97
CA SER A 6 -9.53 34.58 -7.83
C SER A 6 -8.51 33.61 -7.23
N ASN A 7 -9.00 32.68 -6.41
CA ASN A 7 -8.20 31.62 -5.83
C ASN A 7 -7.36 30.94 -6.93
N PRO A 8 -6.01 31.07 -6.89
CA PRO A 8 -5.13 30.58 -7.95
C PRO A 8 -5.05 29.03 -7.99
N PHE A 9 -5.53 28.36 -6.94
CA PHE A 9 -5.57 26.90 -6.86
C PHE A 9 -6.80 26.29 -7.54
N LYS A 10 -7.82 27.08 -7.90
CA LYS A 10 -9.00 26.56 -8.62
C LYS A 10 -8.66 25.94 -9.98
N ASN A 11 -7.60 26.41 -10.61
CA ASN A 11 -7.10 25.88 -11.89
C ASN A 11 -6.14 24.69 -11.69
N LEU A 12 -5.72 24.40 -10.46
CA LEU A 12 -4.85 23.27 -10.14
C LEU A 12 -5.66 21.96 -10.09
N GLU A 13 -6.91 22.02 -9.64
CA GLU A 13 -7.84 20.88 -9.60
C GLU A 13 -8.48 20.58 -10.97
N GLY A 14 -8.43 21.53 -11.92
CA GLY A 14 -9.25 21.56 -13.12
C GLY A 14 -8.82 20.65 -14.28
N ASP A 15 -7.70 19.95 -14.18
CA ASP A 15 -7.23 19.07 -15.25
C ASP A 15 -6.57 17.81 -14.68
N LEU A 16 -7.17 17.24 -13.62
CA LEU A 16 -6.88 15.86 -13.21
C LEU A 16 -7.39 14.93 -14.32
N LYS A 17 -6.60 14.82 -15.39
CA LYS A 17 -6.86 13.89 -16.49
C LYS A 17 -6.99 12.51 -15.90
N ASP A 18 -8.11 11.85 -16.23
CA ASP A 18 -8.31 10.47 -15.85
C ASP A 18 -7.12 9.63 -16.32
N VAL A 19 -6.59 8.84 -15.41
CA VAL A 19 -5.48 7.95 -15.71
C VAL A 19 -5.89 6.99 -16.84
N PRO A 20 -5.05 6.80 -17.86
CA PRO A 20 -5.31 5.81 -18.90
C PRO A 20 -5.65 4.45 -18.27
N PRO A 21 -6.70 3.76 -18.74
CA PRO A 21 -7.22 2.56 -18.10
C PRO A 21 -6.17 1.44 -18.03
N GLU A 22 -5.30 1.36 -19.03
CA GLU A 22 -4.17 0.42 -19.06
C GLU A 22 -3.16 0.67 -17.94
N LEU A 23 -2.78 1.94 -17.72
CA LEU A 23 -1.85 2.32 -16.65
C LEU A 23 -2.46 2.11 -15.27
N ARG A 24 -3.75 2.45 -15.11
CA ARG A 24 -4.49 2.20 -13.88
C ARG A 24 -4.53 0.70 -13.55
N LYS A 25 -4.85 -0.14 -14.54
CA LYS A 25 -4.87 -1.59 -14.37
C LYS A 25 -3.50 -2.11 -13.96
N LYS A 26 -2.45 -1.73 -14.68
CA LYS A 26 -1.07 -2.15 -14.37
C LYS A 26 -0.67 -1.79 -12.94
N VAL A 27 -0.90 -0.55 -12.51
CA VAL A 27 -0.57 -0.11 -11.14
C VAL A 27 -1.37 -0.89 -10.10
N MET A 28 -2.66 -1.13 -10.33
CA MET A 28 -3.49 -1.90 -9.40
C MET A 28 -3.07 -3.37 -9.31
N ASP A 29 -2.65 -3.98 -10.44
CA ASP A 29 -2.09 -5.34 -10.47
C ASP A 29 -0.79 -5.41 -9.64
N ASP A 30 0.11 -4.43 -9.81
CA ASP A 30 1.37 -4.33 -9.05
C ASP A 30 1.10 -4.15 -7.53
N VAL A 31 0.12 -3.31 -7.16
CA VAL A 31 -0.31 -3.10 -5.76
C VAL A 31 -0.90 -4.37 -5.16
N ALA A 32 -1.71 -5.12 -5.92
CA ALA A 32 -2.30 -6.37 -5.45
C ALA A 32 -1.22 -7.42 -5.16
N ALA A 33 -0.21 -7.54 -6.03
CA ALA A 33 0.92 -8.44 -5.81
C ALA A 33 1.73 -8.06 -4.57
N ALA A 34 2.02 -6.77 -4.37
CA ALA A 34 2.72 -6.29 -3.19
C ALA A 34 1.93 -6.55 -1.90
N LYS A 35 0.61 -6.29 -1.90
CA LYS A 35 -0.26 -6.58 -0.75
C LYS A 35 -0.29 -8.07 -0.41
N LEU A 36 -0.42 -8.93 -1.42
CA LEU A 36 -0.39 -10.37 -1.23
C LEU A 36 0.94 -10.80 -0.59
N LEU A 37 2.07 -10.31 -1.09
CA LEU A 37 3.37 -10.62 -0.51
C LEU A 37 3.52 -10.10 0.92
N MET A 38 3.02 -8.90 1.22
CA MET A 38 3.01 -8.35 2.57
C MET A 38 2.12 -9.17 3.52
N GLU A 39 0.94 -9.60 3.07
CA GLU A 39 0.03 -10.44 3.85
C GLU A 39 0.65 -11.82 4.11
N LEU A 40 1.28 -12.44 3.10
CA LEU A 40 2.03 -13.69 3.28
C LEU A 40 3.21 -13.48 4.23
N ALA A 41 3.98 -12.40 4.07
CA ALA A 41 5.07 -12.08 4.97
C ALA A 41 4.56 -11.89 6.41
N ASN A 42 3.46 -11.19 6.63
CA ASN A 42 2.85 -11.03 7.96
C ASN A 42 2.32 -12.36 8.51
N LEU A 43 1.67 -13.18 7.68
CA LEU A 43 1.13 -14.48 8.06
C LEU A 43 2.24 -15.45 8.47
N PHE A 44 3.33 -15.49 7.71
CA PHE A 44 4.47 -16.34 8.00
C PHE A 44 5.33 -15.70 9.08
N THR A 45 5.94 -14.53 8.88
CA THR A 45 6.84 -13.94 9.90
C THR A 45 6.17 -13.61 11.24
N GLY A 46 4.85 -13.44 11.27
CA GLY A 46 4.06 -13.42 12.49
C GLY A 46 4.24 -14.74 13.23
N ASN A 47 5.00 -14.71 14.32
CA ASN A 47 5.33 -15.82 15.22
C ASN A 47 6.46 -16.80 14.81
N TYR A 48 7.25 -16.60 13.74
CA TYR A 48 8.35 -17.56 13.47
C TYR A 48 9.40 -17.60 14.58
N ALA A 49 9.74 -16.46 15.16
CA ALA A 49 10.68 -16.41 16.28
C ALA A 49 10.19 -17.24 17.48
N SER A 50 8.92 -17.10 17.86
CA SER A 50 8.34 -17.84 18.99
C SER A 50 8.09 -19.32 18.67
N ILE A 51 7.77 -19.67 17.41
CA ILE A 51 7.62 -21.05 16.96
C ILE A 51 8.98 -21.77 16.96
N ILE A 52 10.03 -21.13 16.43
CA ILE A 52 11.40 -21.67 16.45
C ILE A 52 11.89 -21.79 17.90
N GLU A 53 11.67 -20.77 18.73
CA GLU A 53 12.04 -20.80 20.15
C GLU A 53 11.27 -21.88 20.92
N GLY A 54 9.97 -22.05 20.65
CA GLY A 54 9.13 -23.12 21.20
C GLY A 54 9.64 -24.50 20.78
N MET A 55 9.98 -24.69 19.51
CA MET A 55 10.50 -25.95 18.99
C MET A 55 11.87 -26.31 19.59
N LEU A 56 12.76 -25.33 19.78
CA LEU A 56 14.06 -25.53 20.44
C LEU A 56 13.90 -25.85 21.93
N LYS A 57 12.95 -25.20 22.63
CA LYS A 57 12.63 -25.47 24.03
C LYS A 57 12.02 -26.86 24.25
N THR A 58 11.18 -27.34 23.33
CA THR A 58 10.59 -28.70 23.38
C THR A 58 11.63 -29.80 23.25
N LYS A 59 12.77 -29.56 22.58
CA LYS A 59 13.81 -30.57 22.37
C LYS A 59 14.79 -30.74 23.55
N ASN A 60 14.76 -29.84 24.53
CA ASN A 60 15.64 -29.86 25.70
C ASN A 60 14.98 -30.51 26.94
N LYS A 61 13.94 -31.32 26.74
CA LYS A 61 13.27 -32.12 27.77
C LYS A 61 13.21 -33.57 27.31
#